data_AF-A0A2R8AC20-F1
#
_entry.id   AF-A0A2R8AC20-F1
#
_cell.length_a   1.000
_cell.length_b   1.000
_cell.length_c   1.000
_cell.angle_alpha   90.00
_cell.angle_beta   90.00
_cell.angle_gamma   90.00
#
_symmetry.space_group_name_H-M   'P 1'
#
loop_
_entity.id
_entity.type
_entity.pdbx_description
1 polymer ?
#
loop_
_entity_poly.entity_id
_entity_poly.type
_entity_poly.pdbx_seq_one_letter_code
_entity_poly.pdbx_strand_id
1 'polypeptide(L)'
;MSDAPVAKTVLSFSADPRDAALALRLCGGLHALSWRDDRLAEVYPPNGVPPHILRQRVSAALFDEALQDWLKAAPQTNEVARSGVLLGGLLTIAARNGALNLYEIGSSAGLNLFPEKYRYDFGGGRHWGAPDATVTLECEWSGAPPAFDIPLEIMDRAGSDLSPIDASNPQAAARMLAYIWPDQPQRLARARAALALVGAARPPIATAGAAEWLASIAPEIQNASAHPVIFHSVMWGYLSDVERRAVATQLAELGRTRPLSWLRLELDDRSDSATVQLTEWPTGDTVELARADFHGRWARWHPSPISIA
;
A
#
# COMPACT_ATOMS: atom_id res chain seq x y z
N MET A 1 -13.23 34.14 -6.20
CA MET A 1 -12.64 32.87 -5.73
C MET A 1 -12.51 32.84 -4.21
N SER A 2 -11.95 33.88 -3.57
CA SER A 2 -11.77 33.96 -2.11
C SER A 2 -13.06 33.83 -1.28
N ASP A 3 -14.22 34.13 -1.86
CA ASP A 3 -15.49 34.06 -1.15
C ASP A 3 -16.05 32.63 -1.03
N ALA A 4 -15.56 31.68 -1.83
CA ALA A 4 -16.02 30.30 -1.81
C ALA A 4 -15.68 29.63 -0.45
N PRO A 5 -16.60 28.87 0.16
CA PRO A 5 -16.36 28.26 1.48
C PRO A 5 -15.09 27.41 1.53
N VAL A 6 -14.83 26.60 0.50
CA VAL A 6 -13.65 25.74 0.41
C VAL A 6 -12.37 26.57 0.27
N ALA A 7 -12.43 27.66 -0.51
CA ALA A 7 -11.29 28.56 -0.67
C ALA A 7 -10.92 29.23 0.66
N LYS A 8 -11.91 29.64 1.46
CA LYS A 8 -11.66 30.18 2.81
C LYS A 8 -10.95 29.17 3.70
N THR A 9 -11.44 27.92 3.74
CA THR A 9 -10.80 26.85 4.53
C THR A 9 -9.36 26.58 4.09
N VAL A 10 -9.11 26.55 2.78
CA VAL A 10 -7.75 26.36 2.24
C VAL A 10 -6.83 27.52 2.61
N LEU A 11 -7.31 28.76 2.50
CA LEU A 11 -6.53 29.96 2.82
C LEU A 11 -6.30 30.17 4.33
N SER A 12 -7.16 29.60 5.18
CA SER A 12 -7.06 29.66 6.64
C SER A 12 -6.58 28.35 7.27
N PHE A 13 -5.97 27.45 6.50
CA PHE A 13 -5.52 26.15 6.99
C PHE A 13 -4.40 26.35 8.02
N SER A 14 -4.53 25.72 9.20
CA SER A 14 -3.69 26.03 10.37
C SER A 14 -2.31 25.37 10.33
N ALA A 15 -2.18 24.22 9.69
CA ALA A 15 -0.92 23.50 9.51
C ALA A 15 -0.22 23.91 8.22
N ASP A 16 1.07 23.58 8.10
CA ASP A 16 1.79 23.73 6.84
C ASP A 16 1.07 22.96 5.71
N PRO A 17 0.69 23.61 4.59
CA PRO A 17 -0.09 22.97 3.54
C PRO A 17 0.62 21.80 2.84
N ARG A 18 1.96 21.80 2.80
CA ARG A 18 2.74 20.72 2.19
C ARG A 18 2.75 19.51 3.11
N ASP A 19 3.05 19.73 4.39
CA ASP A 19 3.06 18.65 5.40
C ASP A 19 1.68 18.02 5.57
N ALA A 20 0.62 18.83 5.49
CA ALA A 20 -0.76 18.35 5.57
C ALA A 20 -1.27 17.68 4.28
N ALA A 21 -0.48 17.70 3.20
CA ALA A 21 -0.90 17.29 1.85
C ALA A 21 -2.20 17.97 1.39
N LEU A 22 -2.39 19.25 1.73
CA LEU A 22 -3.65 19.98 1.53
C LEU A 22 -4.09 20.00 0.06
N ALA A 23 -3.14 20.15 -0.87
CA ALA A 23 -3.41 20.09 -2.30
C ALA A 23 -3.98 18.73 -2.72
N LEU A 24 -3.44 17.62 -2.19
CA LEU A 24 -3.92 16.27 -2.48
C LEU A 24 -5.32 16.04 -1.90
N ARG A 25 -5.61 16.58 -0.71
CA ARG A 25 -6.96 16.55 -0.12
C ARG A 25 -8.00 17.19 -1.05
N LEU A 26 -7.71 18.39 -1.54
CA LEU A 26 -8.59 19.09 -2.48
C LEU A 26 -8.71 18.36 -3.82
N CYS A 27 -7.60 17.87 -4.38
CA CYS A 27 -7.62 17.13 -5.65
C CYS A 27 -8.44 15.84 -5.54
N GLY A 28 -8.32 15.09 -4.43
CA GLY A 28 -9.16 13.92 -4.18
C GLY A 28 -10.64 14.27 -4.14
N GLY A 29 -11.00 15.37 -3.46
CA GLY A 29 -12.39 15.85 -3.44
C GLY A 29 -12.91 16.25 -4.81
N LEU A 30 -12.11 16.96 -5.61
CA LEU A 30 -12.47 17.34 -6.98
C LEU A 30 -12.62 16.12 -7.90
N HIS A 31 -11.76 15.11 -7.75
CA HIS A 31 -11.88 13.86 -8.50
C HIS A 31 -13.15 13.08 -8.11
N ALA A 32 -13.47 12.98 -6.82
CA ALA A 32 -14.72 12.35 -6.39
C ALA A 32 -15.96 13.13 -6.86
N LEU A 33 -15.89 14.47 -6.85
CA LEU A 33 -16.95 15.33 -7.35
C LEU A 33 -17.15 15.15 -8.86
N SER A 34 -16.08 14.95 -9.64
CA SER A 34 -16.19 14.74 -11.09
C SER A 34 -16.88 13.43 -11.46
N TRP A 35 -17.03 12.46 -10.55
CA TRP A 35 -17.83 11.26 -10.79
C TRP A 35 -19.34 11.48 -10.67
N ARG A 36 -19.78 12.62 -10.13
CA ARG A 36 -21.19 12.93 -9.85
C ARG A 36 -21.67 14.27 -10.43
N ASP A 37 -20.75 15.12 -10.89
CA ASP A 37 -21.05 16.40 -11.54
C ASP A 37 -20.57 16.35 -13.00
N ASP A 38 -21.51 16.18 -13.93
CA ASP A 38 -21.23 16.11 -15.37
C ASP A 38 -20.44 17.33 -15.89
N ARG A 39 -20.68 18.52 -15.32
CA ARG A 39 -20.00 19.76 -15.76
C ARG A 39 -18.53 19.77 -15.37
N LEU A 40 -18.20 19.15 -14.24
CA LEU A 40 -16.81 18.95 -13.83
C LEU A 40 -16.22 17.76 -14.60
N ALA A 41 -16.97 16.67 -14.75
CA ALA A 41 -16.56 15.46 -15.49
C ALA A 41 -16.07 15.80 -16.90
N GLU A 42 -16.81 16.62 -17.65
CA GLU A 42 -16.49 17.04 -19.03
C GLU A 42 -15.12 17.72 -19.17
N VAL A 43 -14.61 18.35 -18.10
CA VAL A 43 -13.39 19.16 -18.15
C VAL A 43 -12.26 18.61 -17.30
N TYR A 44 -12.55 17.71 -16.36
CA TYR A 44 -11.55 17.12 -15.49
C TYR A 44 -10.67 16.16 -16.31
N PRO A 45 -9.40 15.91 -15.92
CA PRO A 45 -8.61 14.90 -16.61
C PRO A 45 -9.37 13.56 -16.67
N PRO A 46 -9.18 12.76 -17.74
CA PRO A 46 -8.21 12.95 -18.83
C PRO A 46 -8.68 13.83 -20.00
N ASN A 47 -9.82 14.54 -19.92
CA ASN A 47 -10.50 15.19 -21.06
C ASN A 47 -9.76 16.35 -21.77
N GLY A 48 -8.52 16.67 -21.37
CA GLY A 48 -7.60 17.48 -22.18
C GLY A 48 -8.08 18.88 -22.59
N VAL A 49 -8.82 19.60 -21.73
CA VAL A 49 -9.35 20.94 -22.03
C VAL A 49 -8.32 22.05 -21.83
N PRO A 50 -8.49 23.24 -22.45
CA PRO A 50 -7.62 24.39 -22.19
C PRO A 50 -7.59 24.77 -20.68
N PRO A 51 -6.43 25.15 -20.12
CA PRO A 51 -6.29 25.40 -18.67
C PRO A 51 -7.26 26.45 -18.10
N HIS A 52 -7.67 27.44 -18.90
CA HIS A 52 -8.63 28.46 -18.47
C HIS A 52 -10.05 27.89 -18.28
N ILE A 53 -10.46 26.90 -19.07
CA ILE A 53 -11.73 26.20 -18.95
C ILE A 53 -11.74 25.34 -17.67
N LEU A 54 -10.68 24.55 -17.46
CA LEU A 54 -10.51 23.76 -16.24
C LEU A 54 -10.54 24.67 -15.00
N ARG A 55 -9.79 25.78 -15.01
CA ARG A 55 -9.78 26.75 -13.90
C ARG A 55 -11.16 27.30 -13.61
N GLN A 56 -11.94 27.65 -14.63
CA GLN A 56 -13.29 28.19 -14.45
C GLN A 56 -14.20 27.17 -13.74
N ARG A 57 -14.19 25.91 -14.19
CA ARG A 57 -15.03 24.85 -13.62
C ARG A 57 -14.59 24.42 -12.22
N VAL A 58 -13.29 24.26 -11.99
CA VAL A 58 -12.75 24.00 -10.65
C VAL A 58 -13.10 25.15 -9.70
N SER A 59 -13.01 26.40 -10.15
CA SER A 59 -13.38 27.57 -9.33
C SER A 59 -14.85 27.58 -8.95
N ALA A 60 -15.75 27.11 -9.84
CA ALA A 60 -17.16 26.92 -9.52
C ALA A 60 -17.36 25.77 -8.51
N ALA A 61 -16.64 24.66 -8.67
CA ALA A 61 -16.70 23.52 -7.76
C ALA A 61 -16.27 23.86 -6.32
N LEU A 62 -15.45 24.89 -6.08
CA LEU A 62 -15.08 25.34 -4.73
C LEU A 62 -16.25 25.87 -3.90
N PHE A 63 -17.44 26.07 -4.49
CA PHE A 63 -18.67 26.38 -3.76
C PHE A 63 -19.43 25.14 -3.27
N ASP A 64 -19.06 23.93 -3.70
CA ASP A 64 -19.62 22.68 -3.17
C ASP A 64 -19.03 22.40 -1.78
N GLU A 65 -19.86 22.56 -0.75
CA GLU A 65 -19.46 22.34 0.65
C GLU A 65 -19.05 20.89 0.94
N ALA A 66 -19.44 19.92 0.11
CA ALA A 66 -19.00 18.53 0.27
C ALA A 66 -17.46 18.38 0.18
N LEU A 67 -16.77 19.32 -0.48
CA LEU A 67 -15.30 19.34 -0.52
C LEU A 67 -14.68 19.64 0.85
N GLN A 68 -15.40 20.24 1.80
CA GLN A 68 -14.89 20.53 3.15
C GLN A 68 -14.47 19.25 3.89
N ASP A 69 -15.22 18.17 3.72
CA ASP A 69 -14.91 16.88 4.36
C ASP A 69 -13.64 16.22 3.80
N TRP A 70 -13.25 16.58 2.57
CA TRP A 70 -11.99 16.14 1.99
C TRP A 70 -10.79 16.82 2.61
N LEU A 71 -10.95 18.07 3.05
CA LEU A 71 -9.89 18.84 3.70
C LEU A 71 -9.58 18.34 5.12
N LYS A 72 -10.48 17.57 5.76
CA LYS A 72 -10.33 17.10 7.15
C LYS A 72 -9.37 15.93 7.32
N ALA A 73 -9.37 14.97 6.39
CA ALA A 73 -8.55 13.75 6.52
C ALA A 73 -7.40 13.74 5.50
N ALA A 74 -6.25 13.25 5.94
CA ALA A 74 -5.10 13.06 5.06
C ALA A 74 -5.38 11.97 4.01
N PRO A 75 -4.77 12.06 2.81
CA PRO A 75 -4.78 10.96 1.86
C PRO A 75 -4.17 9.70 2.47
N GLN A 76 -4.75 8.55 2.19
CA GLN A 76 -4.12 7.25 2.41
C GLN A 76 -3.95 6.55 1.07
N THR A 77 -2.71 6.29 0.69
CA THR A 77 -2.35 5.68 -0.59
C THR A 77 -1.89 4.25 -0.38
N ASN A 78 -2.86 3.34 -0.21
CA ASN A 78 -2.59 1.90 -0.24
C ASN A 78 -2.48 1.43 -1.70
N GLU A 79 -1.26 1.16 -2.15
CA GLU A 79 -0.97 0.77 -3.54
C GLU A 79 -0.86 -0.75 -3.67
N VAL A 80 -1.85 -1.37 -4.32
CA VAL A 80 -1.89 -2.83 -4.55
C VAL A 80 -0.73 -3.31 -5.42
N ALA A 81 -0.21 -2.49 -6.35
CA ALA A 81 0.90 -2.90 -7.20
C ALA A 81 2.20 -3.17 -6.42
N ARG A 82 2.33 -2.69 -5.17
CA ARG A 82 3.45 -3.07 -4.29
C ARG A 82 3.49 -4.56 -3.99
N SER A 83 2.36 -5.27 -4.06
CA SER A 83 2.32 -6.74 -4.00
C SER A 83 3.24 -7.38 -5.06
N GLY A 84 3.42 -6.75 -6.23
CA GLY A 84 4.33 -7.27 -7.27
C GLY A 84 5.79 -7.30 -6.84
N VAL A 85 6.21 -6.38 -5.98
CA VAL A 85 7.56 -6.35 -5.41
C VAL A 85 7.64 -7.27 -4.18
N LEU A 86 6.66 -7.17 -3.29
CA LEU A 86 6.58 -7.95 -2.05
C LEU A 86 6.52 -9.46 -2.34
N LEU A 87 5.87 -9.88 -3.43
CA LEU A 87 5.79 -11.28 -3.86
C LEU A 87 7.17 -11.92 -3.93
N GLY A 88 8.19 -11.21 -4.44
CA GLY A 88 9.53 -11.81 -4.52
C GLY A 88 10.15 -12.11 -3.16
N GLY A 89 9.91 -11.26 -2.17
CA GLY A 89 10.33 -11.50 -0.79
C GLY A 89 9.55 -12.66 -0.18
N LEU A 90 8.24 -12.69 -0.38
CA LEU A 90 7.37 -13.75 0.12
C LEU A 90 7.71 -15.13 -0.46
N LEU A 91 7.97 -15.22 -1.78
CA LEU A 91 8.41 -16.46 -2.41
C LEU A 91 9.81 -16.88 -1.93
N THR A 92 10.71 -15.92 -1.69
CA THR A 92 12.03 -16.22 -1.11
C THR A 92 11.89 -16.84 0.29
N ILE A 93 10.97 -16.34 1.11
CA ILE A 93 10.70 -16.87 2.45
C ILE A 93 9.99 -18.23 2.36
N ALA A 94 8.97 -18.35 1.50
CA ALA A 94 8.19 -19.57 1.34
C ALA A 94 9.03 -20.75 0.81
N ALA A 95 10.00 -20.49 -0.06
CA ALA A 95 10.92 -21.53 -0.58
C ALA A 95 11.65 -22.30 0.54
N ARG A 96 11.86 -21.66 1.70
CA ARG A 96 12.60 -22.23 2.83
C ARG A 96 11.71 -22.70 3.95
N ASN A 97 10.58 -22.02 4.15
CA ASN A 97 9.74 -22.19 5.34
C ASN A 97 8.36 -22.81 5.03
N GLY A 98 8.02 -22.97 3.75
CA GLY A 98 6.71 -23.46 3.32
C GLY A 98 5.62 -22.39 3.47
N ALA A 99 4.48 -22.79 4.04
CA ALA A 99 3.33 -21.90 4.21
C ALA A 99 3.62 -20.74 5.17
N LEU A 100 2.92 -19.61 4.98
CA LEU A 100 3.15 -18.36 5.69
C LEU A 100 1.91 -17.86 6.45
N ASN A 101 2.14 -17.16 7.56
CA ASN A 101 1.16 -16.27 8.19
C ASN A 101 1.60 -14.83 7.98
N LEU A 102 0.72 -13.98 7.44
CA LEU A 102 1.07 -12.62 7.03
C LEU A 102 0.58 -11.57 8.04
N TYR A 103 1.48 -10.69 8.47
CA TYR A 103 1.20 -9.61 9.42
C TYR A 103 1.63 -8.26 8.85
N GLU A 104 0.69 -7.47 8.33
CA GLU A 104 1.00 -6.18 7.68
C GLU A 104 0.85 -4.98 8.64
N ILE A 105 1.93 -4.23 8.84
CA ILE A 105 1.90 -2.94 9.57
C ILE A 105 1.59 -1.82 8.57
N GLY A 106 0.62 -0.94 8.89
CA GLY A 106 0.20 0.13 7.97
C GLY A 106 -0.62 -0.39 6.80
N SER A 107 -1.49 -1.35 7.07
CA SER A 107 -2.27 -2.09 6.06
C SER A 107 -3.28 -1.23 5.32
N SER A 108 -3.72 -0.10 5.89
CA SER A 108 -4.85 0.70 5.41
C SER A 108 -6.07 -0.18 5.11
N ALA A 109 -6.43 -0.38 3.84
CA ALA A 109 -7.50 -1.28 3.40
C ALA A 109 -7.14 -2.78 3.36
N GLY A 110 -5.87 -3.17 3.56
CA GLY A 110 -5.40 -4.56 3.50
C GLY A 110 -5.15 -5.11 2.09
N LEU A 111 -4.90 -4.24 1.09
CA LEU A 111 -4.72 -4.68 -0.30
C LEU A 111 -3.50 -5.60 -0.50
N ASN A 112 -2.43 -5.45 0.28
CA ASN A 112 -1.24 -6.28 0.13
C ASN A 112 -1.25 -7.55 1.01
N LEU A 113 -2.33 -7.78 1.78
CA LEU A 113 -2.52 -9.01 2.55
C LEU A 113 -2.93 -10.21 1.68
N PHE A 114 -3.25 -10.03 0.39
CA PHE A 114 -3.73 -11.09 -0.51
C PHE A 114 -2.81 -11.34 -1.72
N PRO A 115 -1.49 -11.45 -1.53
CA PRO A 115 -0.57 -11.59 -2.64
C PRO A 115 -0.83 -12.85 -3.49
N GLU A 116 -1.38 -13.91 -2.88
CA GLU A 116 -1.70 -15.17 -3.56
C GLU A 116 -2.99 -15.10 -4.40
N LYS A 117 -3.78 -14.03 -4.28
CA LYS A 117 -5.03 -13.83 -5.03
C LYS A 117 -4.88 -13.00 -6.30
N TYR A 118 -3.69 -12.49 -6.56
CA TYR A 118 -3.41 -11.65 -7.72
C TYR A 118 -2.65 -12.43 -8.80
N ARG A 119 -2.83 -12.00 -10.04
CA ARG A 119 -1.96 -12.37 -11.15
C ARG A 119 -0.88 -11.30 -11.30
N TYR A 120 0.31 -11.72 -11.64
CA TYR A 120 1.45 -10.83 -11.84
C TYR A 120 1.98 -10.98 -13.26
N ASP A 121 2.27 -9.85 -13.89
CA ASP A 121 3.01 -9.75 -15.13
C ASP A 121 4.35 -9.09 -14.85
N PHE A 122 5.42 -9.88 -14.99
CA PHE A 122 6.79 -9.46 -14.71
C PHE A 122 7.56 -9.03 -15.96
N GLY A 123 6.87 -8.91 -17.09
CA GLY A 123 7.47 -8.65 -18.40
C GLY A 123 8.29 -9.84 -18.91
N GLY A 124 8.61 -9.81 -20.21
CA GLY A 124 9.39 -10.86 -20.86
C GLY A 124 8.71 -12.24 -20.87
N GLY A 125 7.37 -12.27 -20.83
CA GLY A 125 6.57 -13.50 -20.80
C GLY A 125 6.53 -14.20 -19.43
N ARG A 126 7.06 -13.57 -18.38
CA ARG A 126 7.03 -14.13 -17.02
C ARG A 126 5.76 -13.71 -16.30
N HIS A 127 5.06 -14.70 -15.77
CA HIS A 127 3.84 -14.51 -15.01
C HIS A 127 3.85 -15.37 -13.75
N TRP A 128 3.13 -14.92 -12.73
CA TRP A 128 2.86 -15.70 -11.52
C TRP A 128 1.40 -15.53 -11.12
N GLY A 129 0.83 -16.53 -10.45
CA GLY A 129 -0.55 -16.51 -9.97
C GLY A 129 -1.56 -17.07 -10.96
N ALA A 130 -2.82 -17.14 -10.53
CA ALA A 130 -3.89 -17.78 -11.29
C ALA A 130 -4.21 -17.01 -12.59
N PRO A 131 -4.28 -17.66 -13.76
CA PRO A 131 -4.56 -16.98 -15.02
C PRO A 131 -5.89 -16.21 -15.06
N ASP A 132 -6.86 -16.65 -14.27
CA ASP A 132 -8.23 -16.11 -14.14
C ASP A 132 -8.41 -15.14 -12.96
N ALA A 133 -7.33 -14.73 -12.28
CA ALA A 133 -7.41 -13.74 -11.22
C ALA A 133 -8.02 -12.42 -11.74
N THR A 134 -8.91 -11.83 -10.94
CA THR A 134 -9.63 -10.58 -11.29
C THR A 134 -8.73 -9.35 -11.26
N VAL A 135 -7.56 -9.44 -10.63
CA VAL A 135 -6.56 -8.39 -10.53
C VAL A 135 -5.27 -8.89 -11.16
N THR A 136 -4.79 -8.18 -12.18
CA THR A 136 -3.45 -8.36 -12.75
C THR A 136 -2.58 -7.16 -12.40
N LEU A 137 -1.40 -7.43 -11.84
CA LEU A 137 -0.41 -6.44 -11.41
C LEU A 137 0.81 -6.51 -12.31
N GLU A 138 1.10 -5.41 -12.99
CA GLU A 138 2.29 -5.25 -13.81
C GLU A 138 3.44 -4.74 -12.93
N CYS A 139 4.58 -5.45 -12.96
CA CYS A 139 5.80 -5.06 -12.27
C CYS A 139 6.98 -5.46 -13.16
N GLU A 140 7.61 -4.51 -13.85
CA GLU A 140 8.77 -4.82 -14.70
C GLU A 140 9.90 -5.43 -13.87
N TRP A 141 10.23 -6.68 -14.15
CA TRP A 141 11.21 -7.42 -13.35
C TRP A 141 12.56 -7.51 -14.07
N SER A 142 13.64 -7.15 -13.37
CA SER A 142 14.99 -7.45 -13.82
C SER A 142 15.84 -8.04 -12.69
N GLY A 143 16.92 -8.71 -13.07
CA GLY A 143 17.73 -9.50 -12.14
C GLY A 143 17.27 -10.96 -12.02
N ALA A 144 17.87 -11.68 -11.07
CA ALA A 144 17.57 -13.09 -10.84
C ALA A 144 16.14 -13.22 -10.30
N PRO A 145 15.22 -13.91 -10.98
CA PRO A 145 13.88 -14.09 -10.45
C PRO A 145 13.94 -14.93 -9.17
N PRO A 146 13.06 -14.67 -8.17
CA PRO A 146 12.83 -15.60 -7.08
C PRO A 146 12.25 -16.91 -7.66
N ALA A 147 12.06 -17.90 -6.80
CA ALA A 147 11.45 -19.18 -7.18
C ALA A 147 9.97 -19.01 -7.58
N PHE A 148 9.69 -18.44 -8.75
CA PHE A 148 8.33 -18.24 -9.29
C PHE A 148 7.61 -19.57 -9.55
N ASP A 149 8.32 -20.68 -9.50
CA ASP A 149 7.80 -22.04 -9.67
C ASP A 149 7.20 -22.64 -8.39
N ILE A 150 7.35 -22.00 -7.23
CA ILE A 150 6.74 -22.49 -5.99
C ILE A 150 5.34 -21.89 -5.77
N PRO A 151 4.43 -22.66 -5.13
CA PRO A 151 3.18 -22.11 -4.63
C PRO A 151 3.42 -21.19 -3.42
N LEU A 152 2.60 -20.16 -3.28
CA LEU A 152 2.54 -19.34 -2.07
C LEU A 152 1.28 -19.71 -1.29
N GLU A 153 1.45 -20.45 -0.20
CA GLU A 153 0.37 -20.84 0.69
C GLU A 153 0.30 -19.87 1.88
N ILE A 154 -0.84 -19.19 2.04
CA ILE A 154 -1.10 -18.26 3.14
C ILE A 154 -2.15 -18.87 4.07
N MET A 155 -1.72 -19.26 5.27
CA MET A 155 -2.56 -19.95 6.27
C MET A 155 -3.36 -18.98 7.12
N ASP A 156 -2.79 -17.82 7.44
CA ASP A 156 -3.47 -16.76 8.17
C ASP A 156 -2.97 -15.38 7.75
N ARG A 157 -3.76 -14.35 8.05
CA ARG A 157 -3.38 -12.96 7.81
C ARG A 157 -4.03 -11.99 8.78
N ALA A 158 -3.29 -11.00 9.21
CA ALA A 158 -3.80 -9.87 9.97
C ALA A 158 -3.03 -8.58 9.64
N GLY A 159 -3.65 -7.44 9.93
CA GLY A 159 -3.04 -6.14 9.70
C GLY A 159 -3.31 -5.14 10.83
N SER A 160 -2.60 -4.03 10.83
CA SER A 160 -2.98 -2.83 11.56
C SER A 160 -2.82 -1.56 10.76
N ASP A 161 -3.60 -0.55 11.12
CA ASP A 161 -3.45 0.83 10.66
C ASP A 161 -3.98 1.78 11.73
N LEU A 162 -3.51 3.04 11.76
CA LEU A 162 -4.05 4.07 12.66
C LEU A 162 -5.47 4.48 12.26
N SER A 163 -5.83 4.32 11.01
CA SER A 163 -7.17 4.60 10.49
C SER A 163 -7.49 3.62 9.37
N PRO A 164 -7.79 2.35 9.71
CA PRO A 164 -8.09 1.30 8.74
C PRO A 164 -9.24 1.71 7.81
N ILE A 165 -9.14 1.30 6.55
CA ILE A 165 -10.21 1.53 5.55
C ILE A 165 -11.04 0.26 5.45
N ASP A 166 -12.33 0.37 5.74
CA ASP A 166 -13.28 -0.71 5.45
C ASP A 166 -13.53 -0.79 3.93
N ALA A 167 -12.86 -1.71 3.27
CA ALA A 167 -13.02 -1.96 1.83
C ALA A 167 -14.44 -2.42 1.45
N SER A 168 -15.23 -2.91 2.39
CA SER A 168 -16.63 -3.29 2.15
C SER A 168 -17.60 -2.10 2.21
N ASN A 169 -17.16 -0.95 2.74
CA ASN A 169 -17.91 0.29 2.74
C ASN A 169 -17.71 1.04 1.41
N PRO A 170 -18.75 1.20 0.57
CA PRO A 170 -18.63 1.84 -0.73
C PRO A 170 -18.12 3.29 -0.66
N GLN A 171 -18.46 4.03 0.40
CA GLN A 171 -18.02 5.41 0.57
C GLN A 171 -16.52 5.49 0.93
N ALA A 172 -16.06 4.59 1.80
CA ALA A 172 -14.65 4.51 2.17
C ALA A 172 -13.78 4.06 0.98
N ALA A 173 -14.22 3.04 0.24
CA ALA A 173 -13.59 2.58 -0.98
C ALA A 173 -13.55 3.69 -2.07
N ALA A 174 -14.66 4.40 -2.29
CA ALA A 174 -14.70 5.53 -3.21
C ALA A 174 -13.73 6.65 -2.81
N ARG A 175 -13.61 6.92 -1.50
CA ARG A 175 -12.67 7.93 -0.98
C ARG A 175 -11.22 7.55 -1.29
N MET A 176 -10.84 6.29 -1.08
CA MET A 176 -9.51 5.80 -1.40
C MET A 176 -9.21 5.91 -2.90
N LEU A 177 -10.16 5.51 -3.75
CA LEU A 177 -10.03 5.58 -5.21
C LEU A 177 -9.87 7.02 -5.73
N ALA A 178 -10.44 8.01 -5.06
CA ALA A 178 -10.39 9.40 -5.52
C ALA A 178 -8.98 10.01 -5.38
N TYR A 179 -8.11 9.44 -4.54
CA TYR A 179 -6.71 9.84 -4.43
C TYR A 179 -5.81 9.23 -5.52
N ILE A 180 -6.35 8.37 -6.37
CA ILE A 180 -5.68 7.97 -7.63
C ILE A 180 -5.89 9.10 -8.64
N TRP A 181 -4.83 9.47 -9.36
CA TRP A 181 -4.93 10.53 -10.33
C TRP A 181 -5.96 10.19 -11.43
N PRO A 182 -6.81 11.15 -11.83
CA PRO A 182 -7.90 10.94 -12.78
C PRO A 182 -7.45 10.48 -14.18
N ASP A 183 -6.19 10.75 -14.55
CA ASP A 183 -5.56 10.32 -15.80
C ASP A 183 -4.95 8.90 -15.73
N GLN A 184 -5.18 8.16 -14.64
CA GLN A 184 -4.69 6.79 -14.44
C GLN A 184 -5.83 5.75 -14.41
N PRO A 185 -6.64 5.61 -15.48
CA PRO A 185 -7.83 4.75 -15.48
C PRO A 185 -7.51 3.27 -15.23
N GLN A 186 -6.36 2.79 -15.72
CA GLN A 186 -5.91 1.42 -15.47
C GLN A 186 -5.59 1.18 -13.99
N ARG A 187 -4.91 2.13 -13.34
CA ARG A 187 -4.61 2.05 -11.90
C ARG A 187 -5.91 2.10 -11.07
N LEU A 188 -6.86 2.94 -11.46
CA LEU A 188 -8.18 3.03 -10.84
C LEU A 188 -8.96 1.71 -10.97
N ALA A 189 -8.95 1.10 -12.15
CA ALA A 189 -9.61 -0.19 -12.39
C ALA A 189 -9.00 -1.32 -11.54
N ARG A 190 -7.67 -1.42 -11.49
CA ARG A 190 -6.98 -2.40 -10.63
C ARG A 190 -7.28 -2.21 -9.16
N ALA A 191 -7.19 -0.97 -8.66
CA ALA A 191 -7.48 -0.67 -7.25
C ALA A 191 -8.94 -0.98 -6.89
N ARG A 192 -9.89 -0.71 -7.79
CA ARG A 192 -11.30 -1.05 -7.60
C ARG A 192 -11.52 -2.55 -7.50
N ALA A 193 -10.89 -3.33 -8.38
CA ALA A 193 -10.99 -4.80 -8.36
C ALA A 193 -10.36 -5.39 -7.08
N ALA A 194 -9.21 -4.85 -6.65
CA ALA A 194 -8.57 -5.26 -5.40
C ALA A 194 -9.43 -4.91 -4.18
N LEU A 195 -10.02 -3.71 -4.12
CA LEU A 195 -10.95 -3.32 -3.04
C LEU A 195 -12.18 -4.23 -2.99
N ALA A 196 -12.73 -4.64 -4.15
CA ALA A 196 -13.85 -5.57 -4.18
C ALA A 196 -13.46 -6.94 -3.61
N LEU A 197 -12.26 -7.45 -3.96
CA LEU A 197 -11.73 -8.70 -3.42
C LEU A 197 -11.56 -8.63 -1.90
N VAL A 198 -10.90 -7.57 -1.42
CA VAL A 198 -10.63 -7.40 0.01
C VAL A 198 -11.91 -7.12 0.81
N GLY A 199 -12.84 -6.34 0.26
CA GLY A 199 -14.13 -6.08 0.88
C GLY A 199 -15.02 -7.32 1.01
N ALA A 200 -14.88 -8.29 0.10
CA ALA A 200 -15.51 -9.60 0.22
C ALA A 200 -14.82 -10.49 1.26
N ALA A 201 -13.48 -10.47 1.32
CA ALA A 201 -12.69 -11.30 2.23
C ALA A 201 -12.69 -10.81 3.68
N ARG A 202 -12.75 -9.48 3.91
CA ARG A 202 -12.77 -8.82 5.22
C ARG A 202 -11.64 -9.29 6.15
N PRO A 203 -10.35 -9.08 5.78
CA PRO A 203 -9.24 -9.44 6.65
C PRO A 203 -9.34 -8.70 8.00
N PRO A 204 -8.84 -9.29 9.11
CA PRO A 204 -8.77 -8.59 10.37
C PRO A 204 -7.71 -7.49 10.29
N ILE A 205 -8.13 -6.24 10.42
CA ILE A 205 -7.25 -5.07 10.48
C ILE A 205 -7.56 -4.30 11.76
N ALA A 206 -6.61 -4.26 12.68
CA ALA A 206 -6.75 -3.55 13.95
C ALA A 206 -6.53 -2.04 13.77
N THR A 207 -7.33 -1.23 14.47
CA THR A 207 -7.08 0.21 14.62
C THR A 207 -6.04 0.40 15.74
N ALA A 208 -4.76 0.40 15.39
CA ALA A 208 -3.67 0.47 16.35
C ALA A 208 -2.37 0.97 15.72
N GLY A 209 -1.49 1.53 16.54
CA GLY A 209 -0.10 1.82 16.15
C GLY A 209 0.70 0.55 15.91
N ALA A 210 1.87 0.67 15.29
CA ALA A 210 2.70 -0.47 14.89
C ALA A 210 3.20 -1.28 16.10
N ALA A 211 3.79 -0.58 17.09
CA ALA A 211 4.37 -1.23 18.26
C ALA A 211 3.31 -1.75 19.25
N GLU A 212 2.17 -1.05 19.35
CA GLU A 212 1.03 -1.47 20.17
C GLU A 212 0.41 -2.75 19.60
N TRP A 213 0.14 -2.76 18.28
CA TRP A 213 -0.46 -3.91 17.63
C TRP A 213 0.45 -5.13 17.71
N LEU A 214 1.75 -4.99 17.40
CA LEU A 214 2.69 -6.10 17.44
C LEU A 214 2.77 -6.73 18.83
N ALA A 215 2.76 -5.92 19.90
CA ALA A 215 2.70 -6.43 21.27
C ALA A 215 1.41 -7.20 21.55
N SER A 216 0.27 -6.75 21.00
CA SER A 216 -1.02 -7.41 21.18
C SER A 216 -1.10 -8.77 20.47
N ILE A 217 -0.47 -8.92 19.30
CA ILE A 217 -0.48 -10.16 18.50
C ILE A 217 0.74 -11.06 18.78
N ALA A 218 1.63 -10.68 19.69
CA ALA A 218 2.79 -11.48 20.08
C ALA A 218 2.44 -12.95 20.44
N PRO A 219 1.37 -13.23 21.22
CA PRO A 219 0.96 -14.62 21.49
C PRO A 219 0.50 -15.36 20.23
N GLU A 220 -0.12 -14.68 19.28
CA GLU A 220 -0.56 -15.27 18.02
C GLU A 220 0.65 -15.64 17.15
N ILE A 221 1.63 -14.74 17.02
CA ILE A 221 2.89 -15.00 16.30
C ILE A 221 3.62 -16.21 16.90
N GLN A 222 3.71 -16.30 18.24
CA GLN A 222 4.37 -17.42 18.91
C GLN A 222 3.68 -18.76 18.65
N ASN A 223 2.35 -18.77 18.49
CA ASN A 223 1.55 -19.96 18.26
C ASN A 223 1.15 -20.16 16.79
N ALA A 224 1.72 -19.38 15.86
CA ALA A 224 1.38 -19.41 14.44
C ALA A 224 1.58 -20.81 13.83
N SER A 225 0.57 -21.28 13.12
CA SER A 225 0.54 -22.59 12.43
C SER A 225 1.51 -22.69 11.25
N ALA A 226 1.94 -21.55 10.71
CA ALA A 226 2.87 -21.43 9.60
C ALA A 226 3.95 -20.38 9.91
N HIS A 227 4.90 -20.15 8.99
CA HIS A 227 6.01 -19.22 9.24
C HIS A 227 5.51 -17.76 9.31
N PRO A 228 5.70 -17.04 10.43
CA PRO A 228 5.26 -15.66 10.56
C PRO A 228 6.10 -14.72 9.70
N VAL A 229 5.44 -13.92 8.88
CA VAL A 229 6.05 -12.84 8.11
C VAL A 229 5.41 -11.53 8.50
N ILE A 230 6.17 -10.70 9.21
CA ILE A 230 5.80 -9.32 9.49
C ILE A 230 6.29 -8.49 8.32
N PHE A 231 5.42 -7.69 7.71
CA PHE A 231 5.80 -6.88 6.57
C PHE A 231 5.12 -5.52 6.55
N HIS A 232 5.70 -4.60 5.79
CA HIS A 232 5.12 -3.28 5.54
C HIS A 232 5.71 -2.67 4.26
N SER A 233 4.98 -1.70 3.71
CA SER A 233 5.40 -1.01 2.50
C SER A 233 5.10 0.50 2.50
N VAL A 234 6.15 1.30 2.31
CA VAL A 234 6.09 2.77 2.20
C VAL A 234 5.24 3.39 3.32
N MET A 235 5.51 2.96 4.55
CA MET A 235 4.82 3.47 5.74
C MET A 235 5.77 3.77 6.89
N TRP A 236 6.97 3.16 6.89
CA TRP A 236 7.93 3.24 7.98
C TRP A 236 8.37 4.68 8.28
N GLY A 237 8.40 5.53 7.27
CA GLY A 237 8.71 6.96 7.41
C GLY A 237 7.69 7.75 8.24
N TYR A 238 6.46 7.26 8.40
CA TYR A 238 5.44 7.89 9.24
C TYR A 238 5.60 7.58 10.73
N LEU A 239 6.33 6.52 11.08
CA LEU A 239 6.55 6.13 12.47
C LEU A 239 7.55 7.07 13.15
N SER A 240 7.30 7.38 14.42
CA SER A 240 8.30 8.05 15.26
C SER A 240 9.53 7.16 15.46
N ASP A 241 10.70 7.75 15.74
CA ASP A 241 11.90 6.95 16.04
C ASP A 241 11.73 6.03 17.25
N VAL A 242 10.91 6.44 18.22
CA VAL A 242 10.56 5.62 19.39
C VAL A 242 9.79 4.38 18.96
N GLU A 243 8.79 4.55 18.09
CA GLU A 243 7.96 3.46 17.61
C GLU A 243 8.74 2.50 16.70
N ARG A 244 9.59 3.01 15.80
CA ARG A 244 10.49 2.18 14.97
C ARG A 244 11.41 1.30 15.82
N ARG A 245 12.01 1.87 16.88
CA ARG A 245 12.85 1.10 17.82
C ARG A 245 12.03 0.06 18.57
N ALA A 246 10.83 0.41 19.03
CA ALA A 246 9.96 -0.52 19.75
C ALA A 246 9.59 -1.74 18.87
N VAL A 247 9.18 -1.51 17.62
CA VAL A 247 8.89 -2.60 16.66
C VAL A 247 10.12 -3.47 16.43
N ALA A 248 11.29 -2.88 16.16
CA ALA A 248 12.52 -3.63 15.92
C ALA A 248 12.93 -4.50 17.13
N THR A 249 12.84 -3.95 18.35
CA THR A 249 13.13 -4.69 19.59
C THR A 249 12.15 -5.85 19.79
N GLN A 250 10.84 -5.61 19.62
CA GLN A 250 9.83 -6.65 19.79
C GLN A 250 10.01 -7.80 18.78
N LEU A 251 10.27 -7.49 17.50
CA LEU A 251 10.54 -8.52 16.49
C LEU A 251 11.80 -9.33 16.82
N ALA A 252 12.84 -8.67 17.32
CA ALA A 252 14.06 -9.34 17.75
C ALA A 252 13.82 -10.28 18.94
N GLU A 253 13.00 -9.86 19.92
CA GLU A 253 12.63 -10.67 21.07
C GLU A 253 11.79 -11.88 20.67
N LEU A 254 10.75 -11.67 19.85
CA LEU A 254 9.91 -12.74 19.31
C LEU A 254 10.74 -13.75 18.51
N GLY A 255 11.63 -13.25 17.66
CA GLY A 255 12.52 -14.02 16.79
C GLY A 255 13.45 -14.98 17.54
N ARG A 256 13.76 -14.71 18.82
CA ARG A 256 14.60 -15.60 19.64
C ARG A 256 13.92 -16.92 20.00
N THR A 257 12.59 -16.93 20.11
CA THR A 257 11.82 -18.12 20.50
C THR A 257 10.99 -18.68 19.36
N ARG A 258 10.63 -17.84 18.38
CA ARG A 258 9.88 -18.22 17.18
C ARG A 258 10.61 -17.69 15.94
N PRO A 259 11.18 -18.57 15.09
CA PRO A 259 11.68 -18.14 13.78
C PRO A 259 10.59 -17.39 13.02
N LEU A 260 10.94 -16.21 12.51
CA LEU A 260 10.06 -15.30 11.78
C LEU A 260 10.88 -14.47 10.79
N SER A 261 10.19 -13.88 9.81
CA SER A 261 10.78 -12.98 8.83
C SER A 261 10.18 -11.58 8.94
N TRP A 262 11.02 -10.56 8.78
CA TRP A 262 10.59 -9.16 8.65
C TRP A 262 10.95 -8.64 7.26
N LEU A 263 9.93 -8.48 6.40
CA LEU A 263 10.05 -8.06 5.01
C LEU A 263 9.63 -6.59 4.86
N ARG A 264 10.46 -5.77 4.23
CA ARG A 264 10.26 -4.32 4.15
C ARG A 264 10.41 -3.84 2.73
N LEU A 265 9.46 -3.06 2.23
CA LEU A 265 9.59 -2.25 1.02
C LEU A 265 9.52 -0.77 1.43
N GLU A 266 10.66 -0.10 1.59
CA GLU A 266 10.70 1.23 2.22
C GLU A 266 11.61 2.23 1.52
N LEU A 267 11.35 3.51 1.79
CA LEU A 267 12.21 4.61 1.36
C LEU A 267 13.51 4.61 2.17
N ASP A 268 14.60 4.97 1.50
CA ASP A 268 15.89 5.27 2.12
C ASP A 268 16.45 6.58 1.53
N ASP A 269 17.75 6.81 1.67
CA ASP A 269 18.39 8.04 1.18
C ASP A 269 18.39 8.16 -0.36
N ARG A 270 17.94 7.14 -1.10
CA ARG A 270 17.85 7.17 -2.57
C ARG A 270 16.47 7.65 -3.01
N SER A 271 16.45 8.75 -3.75
CA SER A 271 15.21 9.36 -4.24
C SER A 271 14.55 8.64 -5.42
N ASP A 272 15.28 7.73 -6.09
CA ASP A 272 14.83 7.08 -7.32
C ASP A 272 14.21 5.69 -7.10
N SER A 273 14.33 5.14 -5.89
CA SER A 273 13.95 3.76 -5.60
C SER A 273 13.75 3.50 -4.11
N ALA A 274 12.92 2.52 -3.80
CA ALA A 274 12.80 1.91 -2.47
C ALA A 274 13.76 0.72 -2.33
N THR A 275 14.15 0.42 -1.09
CA THR A 275 14.87 -0.81 -0.73
C THR A 275 13.88 -1.93 -0.40
N VAL A 276 14.19 -3.15 -0.82
CA VAL A 276 13.51 -4.37 -0.35
C VAL A 276 14.46 -5.08 0.60
N GLN A 277 14.14 -5.11 1.89
CA GLN A 277 15.00 -5.71 2.90
C GLN A 277 14.30 -6.86 3.60
N LEU A 278 15.06 -7.91 3.91
CA LEU A 278 14.60 -9.07 4.67
C LEU A 278 15.50 -9.28 5.87
N THR A 279 14.92 -9.27 7.07
CA THR A 279 15.57 -9.77 8.29
C THR A 279 14.98 -11.11 8.67
N GLU A 280 15.82 -12.10 9.00
CA GLU A 280 15.36 -13.44 9.40
C GLU A 280 15.93 -13.86 10.75
N TRP A 281 15.07 -14.36 11.62
CA TRP A 281 15.46 -14.94 12.91
C TRP A 281 15.49 -16.46 12.84
N PRO A 282 16.40 -17.11 13.59
CA PRO A 282 17.05 -16.64 14.83
C PRO A 282 18.33 -15.80 14.64
N THR A 283 18.91 -15.72 13.44
CA THR A 283 20.18 -15.01 13.22
C THR A 283 20.05 -13.50 13.45
N GLY A 284 18.93 -12.90 13.03
CA GLY A 284 18.75 -11.45 12.99
C GLY A 284 19.49 -10.79 11.82
N ASP A 285 20.04 -11.57 10.90
CA ASP A 285 20.76 -11.07 9.74
C ASP A 285 19.80 -10.37 8.79
N THR A 286 20.27 -9.24 8.22
CA THR A 286 19.49 -8.44 7.28
C THR A 286 20.18 -8.40 5.93
N VAL A 287 19.41 -8.70 4.88
CA VAL A 287 19.86 -8.60 3.49
C VAL A 287 18.97 -7.64 2.70
N GLU A 288 19.57 -6.90 1.78
CA GLU A 288 18.82 -6.22 0.72
C GLU A 288 18.57 -7.23 -0.40
N LEU A 289 17.30 -7.50 -0.69
CA LEU A 289 16.88 -8.41 -1.76
C LEU A 289 16.80 -7.70 -3.11
N ALA A 290 16.42 -6.42 -3.13
CA ALA A 290 16.18 -5.68 -4.37
C ALA A 290 16.12 -4.16 -4.17
N ARG A 291 16.14 -3.46 -5.30
CA ARG A 291 15.62 -2.09 -5.44
C ARG A 291 14.31 -2.11 -6.20
N ALA A 292 13.37 -1.24 -5.87
CA ALA A 292 12.06 -1.21 -6.52
C ALA A 292 11.45 0.18 -6.63
N ASP A 293 10.43 0.32 -7.46
CA ASP A 293 9.58 1.51 -7.51
C ASP A 293 8.70 1.64 -6.25
N PHE A 294 8.50 2.86 -5.75
CA PHE A 294 7.65 3.13 -4.57
C PHE A 294 6.18 2.70 -4.74
N HIS A 295 5.73 2.56 -5.99
CA HIS A 295 4.37 2.13 -6.34
C HIS A 295 4.34 0.73 -6.99
N GLY A 296 5.46 0.00 -6.98
CA GLY A 296 5.52 -1.37 -7.48
C GLY A 296 5.57 -1.53 -9.01
N ARG A 297 5.89 -0.47 -9.76
CA ARG A 297 6.00 -0.52 -11.23
C ARG A 297 7.15 -1.37 -11.75
N TRP A 298 8.24 -1.49 -10.99
CA TRP A 298 9.41 -2.27 -11.36
C TRP A 298 10.14 -2.79 -10.12
N ALA A 299 10.87 -3.89 -10.29
CA ALA A 299 11.78 -4.46 -9.31
C ALA A 299 13.11 -4.88 -9.98
N ARG A 300 14.24 -4.53 -9.37
CA ARG A 300 15.59 -4.95 -9.74
C ARG A 300 16.12 -5.85 -8.63
N TRP A 301 15.99 -7.15 -8.84
CA TRP A 301 16.32 -8.17 -7.85
C TRP A 301 17.81 -8.48 -7.85
N HIS A 302 18.40 -8.49 -6.66
CA HIS A 302 19.81 -8.84 -6.51
C HIS A 302 19.98 -10.35 -6.61
N PRO A 303 21.13 -10.84 -7.10
CA PRO A 303 21.47 -12.25 -6.97
C PRO A 303 21.47 -12.63 -5.49
N SER A 304 20.70 -13.64 -5.10
CA SER A 304 20.57 -14.03 -3.69
C SER A 304 21.96 -14.29 -3.08
N PRO A 305 22.39 -13.55 -2.04
CA PRO A 305 23.59 -13.90 -1.29
C PRO A 305 23.37 -15.14 -0.41
N ILE A 306 22.13 -15.59 -0.28
CA ILE A 306 21.73 -16.68 0.59
C ILE A 306 21.52 -17.93 -0.27
N SER A 307 22.39 -18.92 -0.09
CA SER A 307 22.24 -20.23 -0.74
C SER A 307 20.90 -20.84 -0.36
N ILE A 308 20.12 -21.21 -1.37
CA ILE A 308 19.01 -22.14 -1.21
C ILE A 308 19.70 -23.51 -1.10
N ALA A 309 19.81 -24.03 0.13
CA ALA A 309 20.32 -25.37 0.39
C ALA A 309 19.19 -26.38 0.25
#